data_AF-A0A1V5EDM7-F1
#
_entry.id   AF-A0A1V5EDM7-F1
#
_cell.length_a   1.000
_cell.length_b   1.000
_cell.length_c   1.000
_cell.angle_alpha   90.00
_cell.angle_beta   90.00
_cell.angle_gamma   90.00
#
_symmetry.space_group_name_H-M   'P 1'
#
loop_
_entity.id
_entity.type
_entity.pdbx_description
1 polymer ?
#
loop_
_entity_poly.entity_id
_entity_poly.type
_entity_poly.pdbx_seq_one_letter_code
_entity_poly.pdbx_strand_id
1 'polypeptide(L)' 'METIRENLSWYTQDAYGGATTHHDGKWVRLAVDSDVVLADAIKLLAVKRMPKGGRIIS' A
#
# COMPACT_ATOMS: atom_id res chain seq x y z
N MET A 1 -0.12 -11.34 0.72
CA MET A 1 -0.28 -9.89 0.40
C MET A 1 -0.71 -9.09 1.64
N GLU A 2 -0.55 -9.66 2.84
CA GLU A 2 -0.92 -9.06 4.13
C GLU A 2 0.26 -8.37 4.84
N THR A 3 1.51 -8.75 4.54
CA THR A 3 2.71 -8.30 5.25
C THR A 3 2.99 -6.80 5.16
N ILE A 4 2.60 -6.15 4.06
CA ILE A 4 2.83 -4.70 3.90
C ILE A 4 1.87 -3.93 4.77
N ARG A 5 0.62 -4.40 4.92
CA ARG A 5 -0.40 -3.74 5.74
C ARG A 5 0.10 -3.57 7.17
N GLU A 6 0.74 -4.58 7.74
CA GLU A 6 1.29 -4.57 9.10
C GLU A 6 2.42 -3.54 9.30
N ASN A 7 3.08 -3.10 8.21
CA ASN A 7 4.15 -2.10 8.23
C ASN A 7 3.67 -0.67 7.88
N LEU A 8 2.36 -0.51 7.69
CA LEU A 8 1.71 0.78 7.48
C LEU A 8 1.23 1.35 8.82
N SER A 9 1.14 2.66 8.90
CA SER A 9 0.52 3.34 10.03
C SER A 9 -0.96 2.96 10.16
N TRP A 10 -1.47 3.01 11.39
CA TRP A 10 -2.86 2.63 11.70
C TRP A 10 -3.88 3.34 10.81
N TYR A 11 -3.65 4.64 10.53
CA TYR A 11 -4.51 5.44 9.66
C TYR A 11 -4.54 4.90 8.22
N THR A 12 -3.37 4.59 7.67
CA THR A 12 -3.24 4.00 6.33
C THR A 12 -3.84 2.59 6.29
N GLN A 13 -3.70 1.80 7.37
CA GLN A 13 -4.28 0.46 7.47
C GLN A 13 -5.80 0.46 7.46
N ASP A 14 -6.41 1.45 8.11
CA ASP A 14 -7.87 1.68 8.14
C ASP A 14 -8.36 2.08 6.74
N ALA A 15 -7.74 3.10 6.13
CA ALA A 15 -8.05 3.53 4.77
C ALA A 15 -7.87 2.40 3.75
N TYR A 16 -6.83 1.57 3.90
CA TYR A 16 -6.60 0.38 3.09
C TYR A 16 -7.65 -0.71 3.34
N GLY A 17 -8.16 -0.83 4.56
CA GLY A 17 -9.23 -1.75 4.93
C GLY A 17 -10.55 -1.39 4.24
N GLY A 18 -10.94 -0.11 4.29
CA GLY A 18 -12.18 0.41 3.69
C GLY A 18 -12.13 0.61 2.17
N ALA A 19 -10.94 0.55 1.57
CA ALA A 19 -10.74 0.75 0.13
C ALA A 19 -11.44 -0.31 -0.74
N THR A 20 -12.14 0.15 -1.78
CA THR A 20 -12.81 -0.69 -2.76
C THR A 20 -11.80 -1.41 -3.66
N THR A 21 -12.03 -2.71 -3.89
CA THR A 21 -11.25 -3.50 -4.84
C THR A 21 -11.93 -3.45 -6.20
N HIS A 22 -11.25 -2.86 -7.19
CA HIS A 22 -11.67 -2.84 -8.58
C HIS A 22 -10.92 -3.93 -9.38
N HIS A 23 -11.27 -4.09 -10.66
CA HIS A 23 -10.65 -5.07 -11.56
C HIS A 23 -9.12 -4.91 -11.65
N ASP A 24 -8.60 -3.68 -11.63
CA ASP A 24 -7.15 -3.35 -11.62
C ASP A 24 -6.53 -3.32 -10.21
N GLY A 25 -7.20 -3.97 -9.25
CA GLY A 25 -6.79 -4.08 -7.86
C GLY A 25 -7.44 -3.04 -6.94
N LYS A 26 -6.90 -2.96 -5.72
CA LYS A 26 -7.44 -2.09 -4.67
C LYS A 26 -7.03 -0.63 -4.87
N TRP A 27 -7.99 0.28 -4.69
CA TRP A 27 -7.82 1.73 -4.79
C TRP A 27 -7.92 2.36 -3.42
N VAL A 28 -6.82 2.92 -2.94
CA VAL A 28 -6.72 3.49 -1.59
C VAL A 28 -6.55 4.99 -1.74
N ARG A 29 -7.41 5.76 -1.08
CA ARG A 29 -7.29 7.20 -1.00
C ARG A 29 -6.64 7.56 0.34
N LEU A 30 -5.52 8.27 0.28
CA LEU A 30 -4.79 8.74 1.46
C LEU A 30 -4.70 10.26 1.41
N ALA A 31 -4.97 10.93 2.53
CA ALA A 31 -4.62 12.34 2.71
C ALA A 31 -3.16 12.40 3.16
N VAL A 32 -2.29 12.98 2.34
CA VAL A 32 -0.85 13.09 2.65
C VAL A 32 -0.61 14.39 3.41
N ASP A 33 -0.95 14.41 4.68
CA ASP A 33 -0.73 15.57 5.57
C ASP A 33 0.58 15.49 6.36
N SER A 34 1.22 14.31 6.37
CA SER A 34 2.40 14.02 7.18
C SER A 34 3.41 13.16 6.42
N ASP A 35 4.69 13.29 6.76
CA ASP A 35 5.79 12.50 6.18
C ASP A 35 5.56 10.99 6.34
N VAL A 36 4.95 10.59 7.46
CA VAL A 36 4.57 9.20 7.74
C VAL A 36 3.60 8.65 6.69
N VAL A 37 2.59 9.44 6.29
CA VAL A 37 1.61 9.02 5.27
C VAL A 37 2.24 9.02 3.88
N LEU A 38 3.17 9.94 3.61
CA LEU A 38 3.95 9.95 2.38
C LEU A 38 4.81 8.69 2.25
N ALA A 39 5.53 8.31 3.31
CA ALA A 39 6.34 7.10 3.34
C ALA A 39 5.48 5.84 3.11
N ASP A 40 4.30 5.78 3.72
CA ASP A 40 3.34 4.71 3.53
C ASP A 40 2.79 4.62 2.11
N ALA A 41 2.48 5.77 1.48
CA ALA A 41 2.05 5.82 0.09
C ALA A 41 3.14 5.28 -0.85
N ILE A 42 4.42 5.60 -0.59
CA ILE A 42 5.56 5.08 -1.35
C ILE A 42 5.67 3.56 -1.20
N LYS A 43 5.55 3.00 0.01
CA LYS A 43 5.55 1.55 0.24
C LYS A 43 4.44 0.85 -0.54
N LEU A 44 3.22 1.40 -0.53
CA LEU A 44 2.08 0.86 -1.27
C LEU A 44 2.32 0.87 -2.78
N LEU A 45 2.90 1.94 -3.32
CA LEU A 45 3.22 2.07 -4.74
C LEU A 45 4.35 1.12 -5.17
N ALA A 46 5.36 0.93 -4.32
CA ALA A 46 6.46 0.00 -4.58
C ALA A 46 5.94 -1.44 -4.76
N VAL A 47 4.98 -1.85 -3.93
CA VAL A 47 4.35 -3.17 -4.04
C VAL A 47 3.51 -3.29 -5.31
N LYS A 48 2.71 -2.27 -5.65
CA LYS A 48 1.85 -2.31 -6.85
C LYS A 48 2.66 -2.36 -8.16
N ARG A 49 3.87 -1.78 -8.15
CA ARG A 49 4.81 -1.83 -9.29
C ARG A 49 5.61 -3.13 -9.37
N MET A 50 5.54 -4.01 -8.36
CA MET A 50 6.24 -5.28 -8.39
C MET A 50 5.49 -6.26 -9.31
N PRO A 51 6.06 -6.67 -10.46
CA PRO A 51 5.43 -7.67 -11.30
C PRO A 51 5.33 -8.98 -10.50
N LYS A 52 4.22 -9.72 -10.64
CA LYS A 52 3.95 -10.97 -9.90
C LYS A 52 4.98 -12.10 -10.15
N GLY A 53 6.02 -11.86 -10.95
CA GLY A 53 7.17 -12.77 -11.19
C GLY A 53 8.54 -12.18 -10.83
N GLY A 54 8.61 -10.98 -10.25
CA GLY A 54 9.86 -10.35 -9.83
C GLY A 54 10.39 -10.99 -8.55
N ARG A 55 11.08 -12.12 -8.66
CA ARG A 55 11.85 -12.71 -7.56
C ARG A 55 12.92 -11.71 -7.13
N ILE A 56 12.80 -11.16 -5.92
CA ILE A 56 13.93 -10.56 -5.21
C ILE A 56 14.92 -11.70 -4.97
N ILE A 57 15.95 -11.78 -5.82
CA ILE A 57 17.17 -12.50 -5.48
C ILE A 57 17.93 -11.61 -4.49
N SER A 58 18.11 -12.11 -3.27
CA SER A 58 19.00 -11.54 -2.26
C SER A 58 20.45 -11.64 -2.69
#